data_AF-A0A942EGI7-F1
#
_entry.id   AF-A0A942EGI7-F1
#
_cell.length_a   1.000
_cell.length_b   1.000
_cell.length_c   1.000
_cell.angle_alpha   90.00
_cell.angle_beta   90.00
_cell.angle_gamma   90.00
#
_symmetry.space_group_name_H-M   'P 1'
#
loop_
_entity.id
_entity.type
_entity.pdbx_description
1 polymer ?
#
loop_
_entity_poly.entity_id
_entity_poly.type
_entity_poly.pdbx_seq_one_letter_code
_entity_poly.pdbx_strand_id
1 'polypeptide(L)'
;MKKVLPVLVLAAIGVLLVLTVAEMPTFGDSYAPAHRGVMDKYLQDSAVDTGAINTIAAIILDYRAYDTLGEATVLFVAVLAVTAALHGGGHHA
;
A
#
# COMPACT_ATOMS: atom_id res chain seq x y z
N MET A 1 -34.31 -8.71 3.78
CA MET A 1 -34.13 -7.28 3.44
C MET A 1 -32.86 -6.64 4.03
N LYS A 2 -32.33 -7.09 5.18
CA LYS A 2 -31.13 -6.49 5.84
C LYS A 2 -29.84 -6.47 4.99
N LYS A 3 -29.71 -7.37 4.00
CA LYS A 3 -28.55 -7.45 3.10
C LYS A 3 -28.70 -6.61 1.82
N VAL A 4 -29.92 -6.16 1.50
CA VAL A 4 -30.19 -5.39 0.28
C VAL A 4 -29.49 -4.05 0.34
N LEU A 5 -29.56 -3.35 1.48
CA LEU A 5 -28.90 -2.07 1.67
C LEU A 5 -27.36 -2.18 1.54
N PRO A 6 -26.66 -3.10 2.24
CA PRO A 6 -25.23 -3.32 2.03
C PRO A 6 -24.85 -3.63 0.57
N VAL A 7 -25.64 -4.46 -0.13
CA VAL A 7 -25.38 -4.80 -1.53
C VAL A 7 -25.53 -3.59 -2.44
N LEU A 8 -26.56 -2.76 -2.23
CA LEU A 8 -26.75 -1.53 -3.00
C LEU A 8 -25.62 -0.53 -2.77
N VAL A 9 -25.16 -0.38 -1.52
CA VAL A 9 -24.01 0.48 -1.18
C VAL A 9 -22.73 -0.02 -1.86
N LEU A 10 -22.46 -1.33 -1.79
CA LEU A 10 -21.30 -1.92 -2.44
C LEU A 10 -21.35 -1.75 -3.97
N ALA A 11 -22.52 -1.94 -4.57
CA ALA A 11 -22.73 -1.73 -6.00
C ALA A 11 -22.49 -0.26 -6.38
N ALA A 12 -22.98 0.69 -5.59
CA ALA A 12 -22.76 2.12 -5.81
C ALA A 12 -21.26 2.48 -5.73
N ILE A 13 -20.54 1.97 -4.73
CA ILE A 13 -19.09 2.16 -4.61
C ILE A 13 -18.38 1.53 -5.81
N GLY A 14 -18.77 0.32 -6.21
CA GLY A 14 -18.19 -0.37 -7.37
C GLY A 14 -18.38 0.42 -8.67
N VAL A 15 -19.57 0.96 -8.92
CA VAL A 15 -19.85 1.82 -10.09
C VAL A 15 -18.97 3.07 -10.02
N LEU A 16 -18.89 3.73 -8.87
CA LEU A 16 -18.04 4.91 -8.69
C LEU A 16 -16.57 4.59 -9.02
N LEU A 17 -16.03 3.49 -8.49
CA LEU A 17 -14.64 3.08 -8.77
C LEU A 17 -14.41 2.80 -10.26
N VAL A 18 -15.35 2.12 -10.93
CA VAL A 18 -15.25 1.87 -12.39
C VAL A 18 -15.26 3.18 -13.17
N LEU A 19 -16.13 4.14 -12.82
CA LEU A 19 -16.15 5.45 -13.47
C LEU A 19 -14.84 6.20 -13.25
N THR A 20 -14.24 6.15 -12.05
CA THR A 20 -12.93 6.79 -11.81
C THR A 20 -11.80 6.16 -12.63
N VAL A 21 -11.81 4.83 -12.80
CA VAL A 21 -10.82 4.14 -13.63
C VAL A 21 -11.01 4.47 -15.11
N ALA A 22 -12.26 4.62 -15.56
CA ALA A 22 -12.56 5.00 -16.95
C ALA A 22 -12.01 6.38 -17.34
N GLU A 23 -11.89 7.30 -16.37
CA GLU A 23 -11.33 8.64 -16.56
C GLU A 23 -9.80 8.72 -16.35
N MET A 24 -9.13 7.60 -16.05
CA MET A 24 -7.68 7.59 -15.88
C MET A 24 -6.96 7.81 -17.23
N PRO A 25 -5.74 8.39 -17.22
CA PRO A 25 -4.91 8.47 -18.41
C PRO A 25 -4.70 7.11 -19.06
N THR A 26 -4.60 7.10 -20.39
CA THR A 26 -4.31 5.88 -21.15
C THR A 26 -2.97 5.29 -20.70
N PHE A 27 -2.89 3.95 -20.71
CA PHE A 27 -1.67 3.26 -20.33
C PHE A 27 -0.48 3.71 -21.18
N GLY A 28 0.64 4.03 -20.52
CA GLY A 28 1.87 4.49 -21.18
C GLY A 28 1.91 5.98 -21.54
N ASP A 29 0.91 6.77 -21.13
CA ASP A 29 0.95 8.22 -21.30
C ASP A 29 2.11 8.83 -20.49
N SER A 30 3.11 9.37 -21.20
CA SER A 30 4.28 10.05 -20.62
C SER A 30 3.90 11.35 -19.90
N TYR A 31 2.74 11.90 -20.21
CA TYR A 31 2.20 13.11 -19.60
C TYR A 31 1.27 12.82 -18.43
N ALA A 32 1.03 11.55 -18.09
CA ALA A 32 0.20 11.16 -16.96
C ALA A 32 0.69 11.83 -15.66
N PRO A 33 -0.21 12.37 -14.82
CA PRO A 33 0.18 13.05 -13.59
C PRO A 33 1.05 12.20 -12.65
N ALA A 34 0.85 10.88 -12.64
CA ALA A 34 1.61 9.94 -11.82
C ALA A 34 3.11 9.84 -12.20
N HIS A 35 3.47 10.19 -13.44
CA HIS A 35 4.85 10.10 -13.92
C HIS A 35 5.66 11.38 -13.68
N ARG A 36 5.07 12.44 -13.14
CA ARG A 36 5.75 13.73 -12.97
C ARG A 36 6.12 13.98 -11.51
N GLY A 37 7.24 14.68 -11.29
CA GLY A 37 7.63 15.19 -9.98
C GLY A 37 8.41 14.16 -9.17
N VAL A 38 7.74 13.37 -8.33
CA VAL A 38 8.42 12.42 -7.42
C VAL A 38 9.07 11.27 -8.20
N MET A 39 8.41 10.77 -9.24
CA MET A 39 8.95 9.69 -10.08
C MET A 39 10.28 10.12 -10.74
N ASP A 40 10.34 11.34 -11.29
CA ASP A 40 11.55 11.88 -11.92
C ASP A 40 12.72 11.91 -10.93
N LYS A 41 12.47 12.38 -9.70
CA LYS A 41 13.47 12.42 -8.62
C LYS A 41 13.99 11.02 -8.28
N TYR A 42 13.11 10.04 -8.12
CA TYR A 42 13.52 8.66 -7.81
C TYR A 42 14.32 8.02 -8.94
N LEU A 43 13.92 8.23 -10.20
CA LEU A 43 14.61 7.63 -11.34
C LEU A 43 15.98 8.27 -11.61
N GLN A 44 16.11 9.58 -11.44
CA GLN A 44 17.34 10.31 -11.76
C GLN A 44 18.36 10.27 -10.61
N ASP A 45 17.90 10.44 -9.36
CA ASP A 45 18.79 10.74 -8.25
C ASP A 45 18.90 9.61 -7.20
N SER A 46 18.13 8.52 -7.31
CA SER A 46 18.13 7.45 -6.29
C SER A 46 19.53 6.93 -5.95
N ALA A 47 20.37 6.69 -6.95
CA ALA A 47 21.73 6.22 -6.74
C ALA A 47 22.61 7.25 -6.02
N VAL A 48 22.42 8.54 -6.27
CA VAL A 48 23.19 9.63 -5.65
C VAL A 48 22.71 9.90 -4.22
N ASP A 49 21.40 9.93 -4.01
CA ASP A 49 20.79 10.25 -2.72
C ASP A 49 20.95 9.11 -1.70
N THR A 50 20.96 7.85 -2.15
CA THR A 50 20.89 6.67 -1.27
C THR A 50 22.10 5.73 -1.39
N GLY A 51 22.86 5.82 -2.47
CA GLY A 51 23.92 4.84 -2.80
C GLY A 51 23.41 3.49 -3.32
N ALA A 52 22.08 3.27 -3.36
CA ALA A 52 21.51 2.05 -3.89
C ALA A 52 21.42 2.09 -5.43
N ILE A 53 22.02 1.09 -6.08
CA ILE A 53 21.92 0.92 -7.54
C ILE A 53 20.50 0.50 -7.96
N ASN A 54 19.77 -0.16 -7.05
CA ASN A 54 18.39 -0.55 -7.28
C ASN A 54 17.43 0.54 -6.79
N THR A 55 16.78 1.22 -7.73
CA THR A 55 15.81 2.30 -7.44
C THR A 55 14.63 1.84 -6.58
N ILE A 56 14.15 0.59 -6.72
CA ILE A 56 13.06 0.10 -5.88
C ILE A 56 13.52 -0.05 -4.43
N ALA A 57 14.73 -0.56 -4.21
CA ALA A 57 15.31 -0.66 -2.88
C ALA A 57 15.51 0.74 -2.26
N ALA A 58 16.03 1.70 -3.04
CA ALA A 58 16.15 3.10 -2.64
C ALA A 58 14.80 3.70 -2.22
N ILE A 59 13.72 3.39 -2.95
CA ILE A 59 12.38 3.88 -2.61
C ILE A 59 11.90 3.28 -1.29
N ILE A 60 11.90 1.96 -1.14
CA ILE A 60 11.25 1.32 0.01
C ILE A 60 12.11 1.38 1.30
N LEU A 61 13.43 1.42 1.19
CA LEU A 61 14.34 1.41 2.35
C LEU A 61 14.87 2.80 2.73
N ASP A 62 14.90 3.76 1.82
CA ASP A 62 15.41 5.11 2.10
C ASP A 62 14.31 6.17 1.98
N TYR A 63 13.80 6.45 0.77
CA TYR A 63 12.82 7.53 0.56
C TYR A 63 11.50 7.31 1.31
N ARG A 64 11.04 6.06 1.40
CA ARG A 64 9.79 5.65 2.06
C ARG A 64 10.06 4.62 3.16
N ALA A 65 11.21 4.76 3.83
CA ALA A 65 11.63 3.87 4.91
C ALA A 65 10.58 3.75 6.03
N TYR A 66 9.85 4.83 6.32
CA TYR A 66 8.81 4.84 7.36
C TYR A 66 7.61 3.95 7.02
N ASP A 67 7.22 3.85 5.74
CA ASP A 67 6.14 2.97 5.32
C ASP A 67 6.54 1.51 5.57
N THR A 68 7.76 1.12 5.15
CA THR A 68 8.32 -0.22 5.36
C THR A 68 8.57 -0.54 6.83
N LEU A 69 9.01 0.43 7.63
CA LEU A 69 9.12 0.27 9.09
C LEU A 69 7.75 0.04 9.73
N GLY A 70 6.72 0.74 9.24
CA GLY A 70 5.33 0.52 9.62
C GLY A 70 4.87 -0.89 9.28
N GLU A 71 5.12 -1.37 8.06
CA GLU A 71 4.83 -2.74 7.64
C GLU A 71 5.51 -3.77 8.55
N ALA A 72 6.80 -3.62 8.81
CA ALA A 72 7.54 -4.50 9.71
C ALA A 72 6.97 -4.49 11.14
N THR A 73 6.57 -3.32 11.64
CA THR A 73 5.93 -3.18 12.95
C THR A 73 4.58 -3.88 13.01
N VAL A 74 3.74 -3.71 11.99
CA VAL A 74 2.43 -4.38 11.91
C VAL A 74 2.60 -5.90 11.92
N LEU A 75 3.54 -6.43 11.11
CA LEU A 75 3.82 -7.87 11.08
C LEU A 75 4.35 -8.37 12.42
N PHE A 76 5.27 -7.63 13.04
CA PHE A 76 5.80 -7.97 14.36
C PHE A 76 4.71 -8.03 15.42
N VAL A 77 3.85 -7.00 15.50
CA VAL A 77 2.72 -6.95 16.43
C VAL A 77 1.72 -8.06 16.14
N ALA A 78 1.44 -8.38 14.88
CA ALA A 78 0.55 -9.48 14.51
C ALA A 78 1.07 -10.83 15.04
N VAL A 79 2.37 -11.11 14.88
CA VAL A 79 3.00 -12.34 15.41
C VAL A 79 2.93 -12.37 16.95
N LEU A 80 3.22 -11.26 17.62
CA LEU A 80 3.10 -11.17 19.07
C LEU A 80 1.66 -11.40 19.55
N ALA A 81 0.68 -10.79 18.90
CA ALA A 81 -0.73 -10.92 19.25
C ALA A 81 -1.21 -12.37 19.13
N VAL A 82 -0.87 -13.05 18.03
CA VAL A 82 -1.19 -14.47 17.84
C VAL A 82 -0.51 -15.33 18.90
N THR A 83 0.77 -15.09 19.18
CA THR A 83 1.52 -15.85 20.19
C THR A 83 0.92 -15.68 21.59
N ALA A 84 0.58 -14.45 21.97
CA ALA A 84 -0.07 -14.15 23.24
C ALA A 84 -1.45 -14.81 23.37
N ALA A 85 -2.27 -14.75 22.31
CA ALA A 85 -3.58 -15.39 22.28
C ALA A 85 -3.48 -16.92 22.43
N LEU A 86 -2.51 -17.55 21.78
CA LEU A 86 -2.26 -18.99 21.91
C LEU A 86 -1.71 -19.37 23.30
N HIS A 87 -0.89 -18.51 23.92
CA HIS A 87 -0.36 -18.74 25.26
C HIS A 87 -1.45 -18.61 26.36
N GLY A 88 -2.37 -17.65 26.22
CA GLY A 88 -3.48 -17.44 27.16
C GLY A 88 -4.59 -18.50 27.11
N GLY A 89 -4.64 -19.32 26.06
CA GLY A 89 -5.65 -20.39 25.89
C GLY A 89 -5.43 -21.64 26.75
N GLY A 90 -4.34 -21.72 27.53
CA GLY A 90 -3.98 -22.88 28.34
C GLY A 90 -4.51 -22.89 29.79
N HIS A 91 -5.29 -21.90 30.22
CA HIS A 91 -5.73 -21.74 31.62
C HIS A 91 -7.23 -21.98 31.87
N HIS A 92 -7.90 -22.73 30.98
CA HIS A 92 -9.27 -23.21 31.18
C HIS A 92 -9.33 -24.75 31.15
N ALA A 93 -8.61 -25.40 32.07
CA ALA A 93 -8.81 -26.78 32.47
C ALA A 93 -8.87 -26.86 34.01
#